data_AF-A0A830EHW2-F1
#
_entry.id   AF-A0A830EHW2-F1
#
_cell.length_a   1.000
_cell.length_b   1.000
_cell.length_c   1.000
_cell.angle_alpha   90.00
_cell.angle_beta   90.00
_cell.angle_gamma   90.00
#
_symmetry.space_group_name_H-M   'P 1'
#
loop_
_entity.id
_entity.type
_entity.pdbx_description
1 polymer ?
#
loop_
_entity_poly.entity_id
_entity_poly.type
_entity_poly.pdbx_seq_one_letter_code
_entity_poly.pdbx_strand_id
1 'polypeptide(L)' 'MGVELVFRGRIASHGKGRYIITIPKEFSEKARELYEKNEEVIIIVAKEG' A
#
# COMPACT_ATOMS: atom_id res chain seq x y z
N MET A 1 -5.39 14.46 -9.02
CA MET A 1 -4.86 13.51 -8.03
C MET A 1 -6.03 13.08 -7.17
N GLY A 2 -6.44 11.81 -7.29
CA GLY A 2 -7.54 11.24 -6.51
C GLY A 2 -7.00 10.14 -5.59
N VAL A 3 -7.72 9.85 -4.51
CA VAL A 3 -7.35 8.76 -3.60
C VAL A 3 -7.90 7.45 -4.19
N GLU A 4 -7.00 6.58 -4.67
CA GLU A 4 -7.39 5.29 -5.27
C GLU A 4 -7.64 4.20 -4.22
N LEU A 5 -6.89 4.21 -3.11
CA LEU A 5 -6.92 3.16 -2.08
C LEU A 5 -6.82 3.78 -0.68
N VAL A 6 -7.72 3.40 0.23
CA VAL A 6 -7.63 3.68 1.66
C VAL A 6 -7.96 2.41 2.41
N PHE A 7 -7.01 1.91 3.21
CA PHE A 7 -7.21 0.68 3.97
C PHE A 7 -6.41 0.68 5.26
N ARG A 8 -6.87 -0.11 6.24
CA ARG A 8 -6.08 -0.42 7.44
C ARG A 8 -5.12 -1.55 7.10
N GLY A 9 -3.83 -1.27 7.20
CA GLY A 9 -2.76 -2.21 6.90
C GLY A 9 -1.82 -2.42 8.09
N ARG A 10 -0.98 -3.46 7.99
CA ARG A 10 0.17 -3.64 8.89
C ARG A 10 1.45 -3.33 8.13
N ILE A 11 2.37 -2.67 8.81
CA ILE A 11 3.73 -2.47 8.33
C ILE A 11 4.60 -3.52 9.02
N ALA A 12 5.31 -4.33 8.22
CA ALA A 12 6.26 -5.32 8.71
C ALA A 12 7.68 -4.93 8.29
N SER A 13 8.65 -5.08 9.20
CA SER A 13 10.07 -4.95 8.87
C SER A 13 10.58 -6.27 8.30
N HIS A 14 11.23 -6.20 7.13
CA HIS A 14 11.84 -7.35 6.48
C HIS A 14 13.39 -7.31 6.55
N GLY A 15 13.93 -6.45 7.42
CA GLY A 15 15.37 -6.23 7.59
C GLY A 15 16.00 -5.36 6.50
N LYS A 16 17.26 -4.95 6.70
CA LYS A 16 18.04 -4.13 5.74
C LYS A 16 17.33 -2.84 5.29
N GLY A 17 16.57 -2.21 6.19
CA GLY A 17 15.81 -0.99 5.89
C GLY A 17 14.59 -1.20 4.98
N ARG A 18 14.19 -2.46 4.71
CA ARG A 18 13.00 -2.77 3.91
C ARG A 18 11.78 -2.94 4.80
N TYR A 19 10.73 -2.24 4.42
CA TYR A 19 9.41 -2.35 5.04
C TYR A 19 8.41 -2.84 4.00
N ILE A 20 7.49 -3.69 4.43
CA ILE A 20 6.41 -4.23 3.60
C ILE A 20 5.10 -3.68 4.16
N ILE A 21 4.29 -3.10 3.27
CA ILE A 21 2.91 -2.71 3.56
C ILE A 21 2.02 -3.80 2.99
N THR A 22 1.33 -4.52 3.86
CA THR A 22 0.42 -5.58 3.43
C THR A 22 -0.91 -4.96 2.99
N ILE A 23 -1.25 -5.13 1.71
CA ILE A 23 -2.53 -4.71 1.14
C ILE A 23 -3.58 -5.80 1.43
N PRO A 24 -4.76 -5.45 1.99
CA PRO A 24 -5.85 -6.41 2.18
C PRO A 24 -6.31 -7.03 0.87
N LYS A 25 -6.81 -8.28 0.93
CA LYS A 25 -7.18 -9.05 -0.26
C LYS A 25 -8.23 -8.36 -1.14
N GLU A 26 -9.18 -7.65 -0.53
CA GLU A 26 -10.22 -6.89 -1.24
C GLU A 26 -9.67 -5.82 -2.19
N PHE A 27 -8.44 -5.35 -1.97
CA PHE A 27 -7.77 -4.36 -2.81
C PHE A 27 -6.67 -4.96 -3.71
N SER A 28 -6.51 -6.29 -3.71
CA SER A 28 -5.40 -6.97 -4.39
C SER A 28 -5.44 -6.79 -5.92
N GLU A 29 -6.61 -6.82 -6.53
CA GLU A 29 -6.78 -6.59 -7.98
C GLU A 29 -6.39 -5.15 -8.34
N LYS A 30 -6.90 -4.16 -7.61
CA LYS A 30 -6.60 -2.75 -7.86
C LYS A 30 -5.11 -2.44 -7.63
N ALA A 31 -4.50 -2.99 -6.59
CA ALA A 31 -3.06 -2.86 -6.35
C ALA A 31 -2.22 -3.50 -7.47
N ARG A 32 -2.68 -4.64 -8.00
CA ARG A 32 -2.04 -5.30 -9.14
C ARG A 32 -2.14 -4.45 -10.41
N GLU A 33 -3.29 -3.84 -10.69
CA GLU A 33 -3.46 -2.93 -11.83
C GLU A 33 -2.50 -1.74 -11.77
N LEU A 34 -2.35 -1.11 -10.59
CA LEU A 34 -1.41 0.00 -10.39
C LEU A 34 0.04 -0.42 -10.65
N TYR A 35 0.41 -1.62 -10.20
CA TYR A 35 1.73 -2.21 -10.45
C TYR A 35 1.97 -2.49 -11.94
N GLU A 36 1.03 -3.17 -12.62
CA GLU A 36 1.17 -3.54 -14.03
C GLU A 36 1.27 -2.31 -14.95
N LYS A 37 0.67 -1.20 -14.54
CA LYS A 37 0.75 0.09 -15.26
C LYS A 37 1.98 0.93 -14.92
N ASN A 38 2.84 0.48 -13.99
CA ASN A 38 3.98 1.24 -13.48
C ASN A 38 3.61 2.65 -12.99
N GLU A 39 2.42 2.79 -12.37
CA GLU A 39 1.97 4.08 -11.86
C GLU A 39 2.77 4.46 -10.60
N GLU A 40 3.20 5.74 -10.52
CA GLU A 40 3.79 6.26 -9.30
C GLU A 40 2.69 6.57 -8.28
N VAL A 41 2.79 6.00 -7.08
CA VAL A 41 1.77 6.12 -6.04
C VAL A 41 2.32 6.79 -4.79
N ILE A 42 1.51 7.65 -4.18
CA ILE A 42 1.82 8.27 -2.89
C ILE A 42 1.16 7.45 -1.78
N ILE A 43 1.95 7.02 -0.80
CA ILE A 43 1.47 6.27 0.36
C ILE A 43 1.37 7.20 1.56
N ILE A 44 0.17 7.36 2.10
CA ILE A 44 -0.09 8.13 3.33
C ILE A 44 -0.20 7.16 4.49
N VAL A 45 0.67 7.30 5.50
CA VAL A 45 0.67 6.46 6.70
C VAL A 45 0.21 7.31 7.90
N ALA A 46 -0.90 6.91 8.50
CA ALA A 46 -1.43 7.50 9.73
C ALA A 46 -1.63 6.41 10.80
N LYS A 47 -1.55 6.77 12.08
CA LYS A 47 -1.86 5.90 13.22
C LYS A 47 -3.07 6.45 13.98
N GLU A 48 -3.94 5.56 14.44
CA GLU A 48 -4.96 5.93 15.44
C GLU A 48 -4.28 6.04 16.81
N GLY A 49 -4.67 7.04 17.58
CA GLY A 49 -4.20 7.32 18.94
C GLY A 49 -5.29 7.03 19.96
#